data_AF-A0A821X1V7-F1
#
_entry.id   AF-A0A821X1V7-F1
#
_cell.length_a   1.000
_cell.length_b   1.000
_cell.length_c   1.000
_cell.angle_alpha   90.00
_cell.angle_beta   90.00
_cell.angle_gamma   90.00
#
_symmetry.space_group_name_H-M   'P 1'
#
loop_
_entity.id
_entity.type
_entity.pdbx_description
1 polymer ?
#
loop_
_entity_poly.entity_id
_entity_poly.type
_entity_poly.pdbx_seq_one_letter_code
_entity_poly.pdbx_strand_id
1 'polypeptide(L)'
;MVGNRTLSFKGEKATFGKVRSVHNTSHSYTIQFIISLIGQPIGTCYLWLKEKNGYMSDNIKKNLFQAFNVTITYSKSGKLSSSLVKYWIENVLEPTVRNEKVLLLLDSWSGQTDE
;
A
#
# COMPACT_ATOMS: atom_id res chain seq x y z
N MET A 1 0.51 -3.19 30.78
CA MET A 1 -0.52 -2.13 30.66
C MET A 1 -0.73 -1.88 29.17
N VAL A 2 -1.87 -2.33 28.62
CA VAL A 2 -2.20 -2.16 27.19
C VAL A 2 -2.68 -0.72 27.04
N GLY A 3 -1.93 0.12 26.33
CA GLY A 3 -2.29 1.53 26.18
C GLY A 3 -3.56 1.70 25.35
N ASN A 4 -4.25 2.85 25.48
CA ASN A 4 -5.48 3.19 24.73
C ASN A 4 -5.35 3.15 23.18
N ARG A 5 -4.14 2.92 22.65
CA ARG A 5 -3.84 2.79 21.21
C ARG A 5 -3.50 1.36 20.78
N THR A 6 -3.48 0.41 21.70
CA THR A 6 -3.07 -0.96 21.44
C THR A 6 -4.32 -1.83 21.32
N LEU A 7 -4.66 -2.24 20.10
CA LEU A 7 -5.87 -3.04 19.82
C LEU A 7 -5.68 -4.54 20.14
N SER A 8 -4.45 -5.03 20.22
CA SER A 8 -4.13 -6.45 20.47
C SER A 8 -2.73 -6.60 21.08
N PHE A 9 -2.48 -7.71 21.76
CA PHE A 9 -1.16 -8.07 22.30
C PHE A 9 -0.74 -9.50 21.89
N LYS A 10 0.58 -9.73 21.87
CA LYS A 10 1.17 -11.03 21.51
C LYS A 10 0.69 -12.12 22.49
N GLY A 11 0.08 -13.18 21.97
CA GLY A 11 -0.50 -14.28 22.76
C GLY A 11 -2.02 -14.23 22.92
N GLU A 12 -2.68 -13.18 22.41
CA GLU A 12 -4.14 -13.07 22.40
C GLU A 12 -4.78 -14.07 21.43
N LYS A 13 -5.83 -14.78 21.88
CA LYS A 13 -6.52 -15.81 21.08
C LYS A 13 -7.38 -15.22 19.96
N ALA A 14 -7.99 -14.06 20.19
CA ALA A 14 -8.83 -13.38 19.22
C ALA A 14 -8.84 -11.87 19.51
N THR A 15 -8.70 -11.07 18.46
CA THR A 15 -8.82 -9.61 18.51
C THR A 15 -10.12 -9.19 17.85
N PHE A 16 -10.97 -8.45 18.58
CA PHE A 16 -12.25 -7.99 18.06
C PHE A 16 -12.12 -6.61 17.39
N GLY A 17 -12.35 -6.54 16.08
CA GLY A 17 -12.42 -5.29 15.34
C GLY A 17 -13.84 -4.72 15.33
N LYS A 18 -13.99 -3.42 15.61
CA LYS A 18 -15.27 -2.70 15.44
C LYS A 18 -15.33 -2.12 14.03
N VAL A 19 -16.28 -2.58 13.22
CA VAL A 19 -16.53 -2.07 11.87
C VAL A 19 -17.93 -1.47 11.76
N ARG A 20 -18.10 -0.48 10.88
CA ARG A 20 -19.41 0.14 10.62
C ARG A 20 -20.36 -0.77 9.83
N SER A 21 -19.81 -1.74 9.09
CA SER A 21 -20.54 -2.72 8.30
C SER A 21 -19.68 -3.97 8.11
N VAL A 22 -20.31 -5.15 8.09
CA VAL A 22 -19.63 -6.42 7.79
C VAL A 22 -19.07 -6.42 6.36
N HIS A 23 -19.69 -5.70 5.43
CA HIS A 23 -19.15 -5.57 4.07
C HIS A 23 -17.83 -4.78 4.01
N ASN A 24 -17.49 -4.01 5.05
CA ASN A 24 -16.21 -3.32 5.12
C ASN A 24 -15.07 -4.22 5.64
N THR A 25 -15.35 -5.49 5.98
CA THR A 25 -14.31 -6.44 6.43
C THR A 25 -13.69 -7.23 5.28
N SER A 26 -14.27 -7.19 4.07
CA SER A 26 -13.79 -7.94 2.91
C SER A 26 -12.73 -7.19 2.10
N HIS A 27 -12.65 -5.87 2.25
CA HIS A 27 -11.75 -5.02 1.49
C HIS A 27 -10.58 -4.60 2.38
N SER A 28 -9.38 -4.93 1.93
CA SER A 28 -8.14 -4.42 2.50
C SER A 28 -7.39 -3.68 1.42
N TYR A 29 -6.58 -2.72 1.83
CA TYR A 29 -5.69 -2.00 0.94
C TYR A 29 -4.32 -1.90 1.61
N THR A 30 -3.31 -1.71 0.78
CA THR A 30 -1.97 -1.40 1.26
C THR A 30 -1.53 -0.10 0.60
N ILE A 31 -0.83 0.72 1.37
CA ILE A 31 -0.26 1.98 0.92
C ILE A 31 1.25 1.95 1.10
N GLN A 32 1.95 2.58 0.18
CA GLN A 32 3.38 2.75 0.20
C GLN A 32 3.71 4.20 -0.14
N PHE A 33 4.29 4.89 0.84
CA PHE A 33 4.78 6.26 0.70
C PHE A 33 6.28 6.26 0.44
N ILE A 34 6.75 7.30 -0.24
CA ILE A 34 8.15 7.71 -0.19
C ILE A 34 8.25 8.83 0.83
N ILE A 35 9.12 8.68 1.81
CA ILE A 35 9.35 9.67 2.86
C ILE A 35 10.80 10.14 2.73
N SER A 36 11.00 11.45 2.60
CA SER A 36 12.32 12.05 2.56
C SER A 36 13.01 11.94 3.92
N LEU A 37 14.33 12.14 3.96
CA LEU A 37 15.11 12.06 5.20
C LEU A 37 14.65 13.07 6.28
N ILE A 38 14.03 14.18 5.87
CA ILE A 38 13.44 15.18 6.78
C ILE A 38 12.03 14.81 7.27
N GLY A 39 11.54 13.61 6.93
CA GLY A 39 10.26 13.09 7.39
C GLY A 39 9.04 13.58 6.58
N GLN A 40 9.25 14.09 5.35
CA GLN A 40 8.15 14.57 4.51
C GLN A 40 7.77 13.54 3.43
N PRO A 41 6.48 13.24 3.23
CA PRO A 41 6.03 12.48 2.08
C PRO A 41 6.37 13.21 0.78
N ILE A 42 6.93 12.49 -0.19
CA ILE A 42 7.25 13.00 -1.53
C ILE A 42 6.63 12.11 -2.61
N GLY A 43 6.35 12.69 -3.77
CA GLY A 43 5.75 11.95 -4.89
C GLY A 43 4.27 11.61 -4.66
N THR A 44 3.76 10.68 -5.45
CA THR A 44 2.41 10.13 -5.28
C THR A 44 2.41 8.99 -4.27
N CYS A 45 1.34 8.87 -3.49
CA CYS A 45 1.13 7.70 -2.64
C CYS A 45 0.79 6.50 -3.53
N TYR A 46 1.54 5.41 -3.41
CA TYR A 46 1.17 4.18 -4.10
C TYR A 46 0.17 3.40 -3.26
N LEU A 47 -0.99 3.06 -3.82
CA LEU A 47 -2.07 2.36 -3.15
C LEU A 47 -2.52 1.18 -4.01
N TRP A 48 -2.64 0.00 -3.41
CA TRP A 48 -3.28 -1.12 -4.10
C TRP A 48 -4.42 -1.74 -3.31
N LEU A 49 -5.54 -1.92 -4.00
CA LEU A 49 -6.75 -2.49 -3.46
C LEU A 49 -6.73 -4.02 -3.61
N LYS A 50 -7.10 -4.73 -2.54
CA LYS A 50 -7.29 -6.18 -2.59
C LYS A 50 -8.62 -6.50 -3.26
N GLU A 51 -8.53 -7.06 -4.46
CA GLU A 51 -9.67 -7.48 -5.26
C GLU A 51 -9.66 -8.99 -5.45
N LYS A 52 -10.83 -9.65 -5.37
CA LYS A 52 -10.93 -11.13 -5.44
C LYS A 52 -10.22 -11.73 -6.66
N ASN A 53 -10.29 -11.05 -7.80
CA ASN A 53 -9.70 -11.49 -9.06
C ASN A 53 -8.40 -10.74 -9.42
N GLY A 54 -7.92 -9.85 -8.53
CA GLY A 54 -6.74 -9.02 -8.76
C GLY A 54 -6.96 -7.80 -9.68
N TYR A 55 -8.20 -7.55 -10.12
CA TYR A 55 -8.57 -6.38 -10.91
C TYR A 55 -9.91 -5.83 -10.44
N MET A 56 -10.11 -4.53 -10.67
CA MET A 56 -11.38 -3.86 -10.47
C MET A 56 -12.23 -3.93 -11.74
N SER A 57 -13.54 -4.09 -11.59
CA SER A 57 -14.46 -4.05 -12.73
C SER A 57 -14.58 -2.64 -13.30
N ASP A 58 -14.81 -2.52 -14.61
CA ASP A 58 -14.83 -1.22 -15.28
C ASP A 58 -16.00 -0.34 -14.83
N ASN A 59 -17.12 -0.94 -14.42
CA ASN A 59 -18.26 -0.22 -13.86
C ASN A 59 -17.89 0.49 -12.53
N ILE A 60 -17.05 -0.13 -11.71
CA ILE A 60 -16.59 0.48 -10.46
C ILE A 60 -15.50 1.50 -10.75
N LYS A 61 -14.55 1.20 -11.65
CA LYS A 61 -13.47 2.15 -12.03
C LYS A 61 -14.00 3.50 -12.50
N LYS A 62 -15.11 3.52 -13.26
CA LYS A 62 -15.75 4.76 -13.74
C LYS A 62 -16.22 5.68 -12.61
N ASN A 63 -16.60 5.11 -11.48
CA ASN A 63 -17.09 5.83 -10.30
C ASN A 63 -16.03 5.94 -9.20
N LEU A 64 -14.84 5.39 -9.42
CA LEU A 64 -13.77 5.39 -8.43
C LEU A 64 -13.16 6.79 -8.36
N PHE A 65 -13.14 7.36 -7.16
CA PHE A 65 -12.47 8.63 -6.91
C PHE A 65 -10.99 8.56 -7.31
N GLN A 66 -10.57 9.48 -8.17
CA GLN A 66 -9.20 9.62 -8.63
C GLN A 66 -8.57 10.83 -7.94
N ALA A 67 -7.66 10.56 -7.00
CA ALA A 67 -6.88 11.60 -6.35
C ALA A 67 -5.62 11.87 -7.16
N PHE A 68 -5.30 13.15 -7.41
CA PHE A 68 -4.12 13.54 -8.19
C PHE A 68 -2.78 13.10 -7.55
N ASN A 69 -2.79 12.86 -6.24
CA ASN A 69 -1.63 12.49 -5.44
C ASN A 69 -1.61 10.99 -5.05
N VAL A 70 -2.44 10.15 -5.67
CA VAL A 70 -2.49 8.71 -5.39
C VAL A 70 -2.44 7.91 -6.69
N THR A 71 -1.49 6.99 -6.76
CA THR A 71 -1.39 6.01 -7.83
C THR A 71 -2.07 4.73 -7.37
N ILE A 72 -3.19 4.35 -8.01
CA ILE A 72 -4.02 3.21 -7.59
C ILE A 72 -3.79 2.00 -8.50
N THR A 73 -3.44 0.86 -7.92
CA THR A 73 -3.46 -0.46 -8.59
C THR A 73 -4.33 -1.45 -7.82
N TYR A 74 -4.36 -2.70 -8.29
CA TYR A 74 -5.20 -3.76 -7.75
C TYR A 74 -4.36 -5.03 -7.60
N SER A 75 -4.63 -5.82 -6.57
CA SER A 75 -3.97 -7.11 -6.39
C SER A 75 -4.88 -8.15 -5.77
N LYS A 76 -4.59 -9.43 -6.01
CA LYS A 76 -5.43 -10.53 -5.49
C LYS A 76 -5.27 -10.73 -3.99
N SER A 77 -4.03 -10.60 -3.49
CA SER A 77 -3.69 -10.88 -2.10
C SER A 77 -3.77 -9.63 -1.21
N GLY A 78 -3.65 -8.43 -1.77
CA GLY A 78 -3.43 -7.18 -1.03
C GLY A 78 -1.99 -7.03 -0.51
N LYS A 79 -1.16 -8.06 -0.63
CA LYS A 79 0.24 -8.07 -0.18
C LYS A 79 1.16 -7.49 -1.25
N LEU A 80 2.29 -6.95 -0.83
CA LEU A 80 3.36 -6.55 -1.74
C LEU A 80 3.89 -7.80 -2.47
N SER A 81 4.17 -7.65 -3.77
CA SER A 81 4.77 -8.67 -4.64
C SER A 81 5.86 -8.01 -5.49
N SER A 82 6.80 -8.77 -6.03
CA SER A 82 7.88 -8.22 -6.86
C SER A 82 7.33 -7.44 -8.08
N SER A 83 6.18 -7.87 -8.64
CA SER A 83 5.49 -7.13 -9.70
C SER A 83 4.94 -5.76 -9.25
N LEU A 84 4.43 -5.67 -8.01
CA LEU A 84 3.97 -4.40 -7.44
C LEU A 84 5.15 -3.49 -7.10
N VAL A 85 6.29 -4.06 -6.66
CA VAL A 85 7.54 -3.33 -6.45
C VAL A 85 8.05 -2.76 -7.76
N LYS A 86 8.14 -3.57 -8.82
CA LYS A 86 8.54 -3.12 -10.16
C LYS A 86 7.65 -1.98 -10.66
N TYR A 87 6.34 -2.13 -10.54
CA TYR A 87 5.40 -1.07 -10.90
C TYR A 87 5.64 0.21 -10.09
N TRP A 88 5.86 0.09 -8.78
CA TRP A 88 6.17 1.22 -7.90
C TRP A 88 7.46 1.93 -8.32
N ILE A 89 8.52 1.19 -8.67
CA ILE A 89 9.78 1.77 -9.15
C ILE A 89 9.52 2.62 -10.40
N GLU A 90 8.93 2.01 -11.44
CA GLU A 90 8.74 2.62 -12.76
C GLU A 90 7.74 3.79 -12.75
N ASN A 91 6.66 3.69 -11.97
CA ASN A 91 5.52 4.60 -12.07
C ASN A 91 5.42 5.59 -10.90
N VAL A 92 6.19 5.39 -9.83
CA VAL A 92 6.13 6.24 -8.63
C VAL A 92 7.51 6.74 -8.23
N LEU A 93 8.47 5.84 -7.99
CA LEU A 93 9.80 6.23 -7.51
C LEU A 93 10.59 7.02 -8.57
N GLU A 94 10.80 6.46 -9.76
CA GLU A 94 11.57 7.09 -10.83
C GLU A 94 11.04 8.48 -11.22
N PRO A 95 9.71 8.66 -11.45
CA PRO A 95 9.14 9.99 -11.70
C PRO A 95 9.32 10.97 -10.54
N THR A 96 9.33 10.47 -9.30
CA THR A 96 9.52 11.30 -8.09
C THR A 96 10.95 11.81 -7.98
N VAL A 97 11.94 10.97 -8.26
CA VAL A 97 13.37 11.32 -8.13
C VAL A 97 13.99 11.91 -9.39
N ARG A 98 13.27 11.93 -10.53
CA ARG A 98 13.63 12.66 -11.76
C ARG A 98 15.04 12.35 -12.29
N ASN A 99 15.46 11.09 -12.22
CA ASN A 99 16.82 10.64 -12.60
C ASN A 99 17.96 11.28 -11.78
N GLU A 100 17.67 11.85 -10.61
CA GLU A 100 18.71 12.27 -9.68
C GLU A 100 19.34 11.07 -8.97
N LYS A 101 20.59 11.24 -8.52
CA LYS A 101 21.24 10.24 -7.66
C LYS A 101 20.65 10.35 -6.26
N VAL A 102 19.97 9.30 -5.82
CA VAL A 102 19.34 9.23 -4.50
C VAL A 102 19.86 8.04 -3.69
N LEU A 103 19.83 8.17 -2.36
CA LEU A 103 19.97 7.04 -1.45
C LEU A 103 18.58 6.51 -1.11
N LEU A 104 18.28 5.28 -1.52
CA LEU A 104 17.02 4.61 -1.21
C LEU A 104 17.24 3.62 -0.05
N LEU A 105 16.46 3.78 1.01
CA LEU A 105 16.47 2.87 2.16
C LEU A 105 15.21 2.00 2.12
N LEU A 106 15.41 0.68 2.05
CA LEU A 106 14.36 -0.32 1.98
C LEU A 106 14.59 -1.42 3.02
N ASP A 107 13.58 -2.26 3.20
CA ASP A 107 13.76 -3.49 3.96
C ASP A 107 14.58 -4.51 3.14
N SER A 108 15.03 -5.59 3.79
CA SER A 108 15.80 -6.65 3.13
C SER A 108 14.90 -7.81 2.64
N TRP A 109 13.64 -7.52 2.28
CA TRP A 109 12.74 -8.54 1.75
C TRP A 109 13.10 -8.91 0.32
N SER A 110 13.14 -10.22 0.03
CA SER A 110 13.58 -10.75 -1.27
C SER A 110 12.83 -10.13 -2.46
N GLY A 111 11.53 -9.87 -2.34
CA GLY A 111 10.75 -9.26 -3.42
C GLY A 111 11.12 -7.81 -3.75
N GLN A 112 11.93 -7.14 -2.93
CA GLN A 112 12.52 -5.82 -3.19
C GLN A 112 13.98 -5.89 -3.66
N THR A 113 14.63 -7.04 -3.49
CA THR A 113 16.06 -7.25 -3.78
C THR A 113 16.30 -8.29 -4.87
N ASP A 114 15.24 -8.86 -5.46
CA ASP A 114 15.35 -9.78 -6.58
C ASP A 114 15.88 -8.99 -7.80
N GLU A 115 17.09 -9.36 -8.24
CA GLU A 115 17.74 -8.88 -9.47
C GLU A 115 17.02 -9.38 -10.73
#